data_AF-A0A956H699-F1
#
_entry.id   AF-A0A956H699-F1
#
_cell.length_a   1.000
_cell.length_b   1.000
_cell.length_c   1.000
_cell.angle_alpha   90.00
_cell.angle_beta   90.00
_cell.angle_gamma   90.00
#
_symmetry.space_group_name_H-M   'P 1'
#
loop_
_entity.id
_entity.type
_entity.pdbx_description
1 polymer ?
#
loop_
_entity_poly.entity_id
_entity_poly.type
_entity_poly.pdbx_seq_one_letter_code
_entity_poly.pdbx_strand_id
1 'polypeptide(L)'
;MPGQESGQERGQAAFDWGDYLEALIGERGSLTLVAQHLAERRAFAEDAASVERGLRRLRGRGNKDGGVWGQRLLRCFGLPGAVADRVRWMGQYHTRFTDLPASLAEELLQPWDRPPISESPARIWVLLGRASLALRRRQDARAILEQATLLAAQAEVAARIELALVQAFTWERVDRAVADEALDQAGALFEEDSPETDLREDDRACLFARWIDQHAYRLNKPTVGEPDHHGAIALYRRIPEDGPLFARCRRENGLGWARLRLGEGEQARAHALAGVEAAGDAGSLRMRAMALNLLAAC
;
A
#
# COMPACT_ATOMS: atom_id res chain seq x y z
N MET A 1 50.62 13.19 4.26
CA MET A 1 49.47 13.47 5.15
C MET A 1 48.23 12.96 4.44
N PRO A 2 47.36 12.24 5.16
CA PRO A 2 46.66 11.04 4.68
C PRO A 2 45.42 11.34 3.85
N GLY A 3 45.07 10.34 3.02
CA GLY A 3 43.92 10.37 2.12
C GLY A 3 42.60 10.48 2.87
N GLN A 4 41.74 11.37 2.37
CA GLN A 4 40.31 11.31 2.62
C GLN A 4 39.74 10.21 1.73
N GLU A 5 39.57 9.03 2.30
CA GLU A 5 38.53 8.11 1.85
C GLU A 5 37.21 8.86 1.99
N SER A 6 36.73 9.42 0.88
CA SER A 6 35.36 9.89 0.76
C SER A 6 34.49 8.67 1.03
N GLY A 7 33.86 8.65 2.20
CA GLY A 7 32.80 7.71 2.52
C GLY A 7 31.73 7.81 1.45
N GLN A 8 31.78 6.90 0.48
CA GLN A 8 30.60 6.43 -0.20
C GLN A 8 29.74 5.78 0.89
N GLU A 9 29.00 6.60 1.62
CA GLU A 9 27.86 6.13 2.39
C GLU A 9 26.99 5.34 1.42
N ARG A 10 26.91 4.04 1.68
CA ARG A 10 26.18 3.03 0.92
C ARG A 10 24.87 3.64 0.40
N GLY A 11 24.80 3.92 -0.90
CA GLY A 11 23.53 4.23 -1.55
C GLY A 11 22.54 3.15 -1.13
N GLN A 12 21.43 3.56 -0.50
CA GLN A 12 20.42 2.73 0.18
C GLN A 12 20.54 1.24 -0.14
N ALA A 13 21.35 0.53 0.65
CA ALA A 13 21.56 -0.90 0.43
C ALA A 13 20.20 -1.60 0.58
N ALA A 14 19.81 -2.37 -0.44
CA ALA A 14 18.59 -3.16 -0.43
C ALA A 14 18.63 -4.14 0.75
N PHE A 15 17.56 -4.18 1.54
CA PHE A 15 17.41 -5.16 2.62
C PHE A 15 17.57 -6.57 2.08
N ASP A 16 18.59 -7.30 2.54
CA ASP A 16 18.96 -8.61 2.02
C ASP A 16 18.81 -9.75 3.05
N TRP A 17 19.19 -10.99 2.69
CA TRP A 17 19.12 -12.11 3.64
C TRP A 17 20.03 -11.97 4.86
N GLY A 18 21.13 -11.23 4.72
CA GLY A 18 22.02 -10.90 5.82
C GLY A 18 21.34 -9.94 6.79
N ASP A 19 20.80 -8.84 6.29
CA ASP A 19 20.06 -7.85 7.09
C ASP A 19 18.86 -8.50 7.79
N TYR A 20 18.14 -9.37 7.08
CA TYR A 20 17.01 -10.11 7.63
C TYR A 20 17.42 -11.03 8.80
N LEU A 21 18.52 -11.77 8.66
CA LEU A 21 19.01 -12.61 9.76
C LEU A 21 19.53 -11.78 10.94
N GLU A 22 20.17 -10.64 10.69
CA GLU A 22 20.60 -9.74 11.77
C GLU A 22 19.41 -9.15 12.52
N ALA A 23 18.33 -8.77 11.83
CA ALA A 23 17.09 -8.33 12.47
C ALA A 23 16.49 -9.42 13.38
N LEU A 24 16.38 -10.66 12.88
CA LEU A 24 15.88 -11.79 13.68
C LEU A 24 16.78 -12.09 14.88
N ILE A 25 18.10 -11.93 14.74
CA ILE A 25 19.05 -12.09 15.84
C ILE A 25 18.89 -10.99 16.88
N GLY A 26 18.69 -9.75 16.44
CA GLY A 26 18.40 -8.63 17.33
C GLY A 26 17.15 -8.88 18.17
N GLU A 27 16.10 -9.43 17.56
CA GLU A 27 14.83 -9.75 18.25
C GLU A 27 14.92 -11.00 19.16
N ARG A 28 15.65 -12.04 18.74
CA ARG A 28 15.70 -13.34 19.42
C ARG A 28 16.93 -13.54 20.30
N GLY A 29 17.90 -12.64 20.24
CA GLY A 29 19.12 -12.63 21.03
C GLY A 29 20.32 -13.38 20.42
N SER A 30 20.11 -14.42 19.60
CA SER A 30 21.23 -15.10 18.92
C SER A 30 20.79 -15.93 17.71
N LEU A 31 21.74 -16.23 16.82
CA LEU A 31 21.50 -17.10 15.66
C LEU A 31 21.12 -18.53 16.10
N THR A 32 21.70 -19.01 17.18
CA THR A 32 21.41 -20.34 17.75
C THR A 32 19.96 -20.41 18.23
N LEU A 33 19.44 -19.34 18.86
CA LEU A 33 18.03 -19.29 19.30
C LEU A 33 17.07 -19.25 18.10
N VAL A 34 17.42 -18.54 17.02
CA VAL A 34 16.65 -18.58 15.76
C VAL A 34 16.64 -19.99 15.16
N ALA A 35 17.80 -20.64 15.10
CA ALA A 35 17.93 -21.99 14.57
C ALA A 35 17.19 -23.03 15.42
N GLN A 36 17.26 -22.90 16.74
CA GLN A 36 16.56 -23.77 17.67
C GLN A 36 15.03 -23.64 17.53
N HIS A 37 14.51 -22.42 17.43
CA HIS A 37 13.07 -22.22 17.20
C HIS A 37 12.57 -22.87 15.89
N LEU A 38 13.37 -22.78 14.82
CA LEU A 38 13.04 -23.45 13.55
C LEU A 38 13.09 -24.98 13.66
N ALA A 39 14.05 -25.53 14.41
CA ALA A 39 14.14 -26.96 14.65
C ALA A 39 12.94 -27.47 15.47
N GLU A 40 12.57 -26.76 16.54
CA GLU A 40 11.42 -27.05 17.41
C GLU A 40 10.11 -27.10 16.61
N ARG A 41 9.88 -26.12 15.73
CA ARG A 41 8.70 -26.07 14.83
C ARG A 41 8.54 -27.30 13.94
N ARG A 42 9.63 -28.07 13.74
CA ARG A 42 9.64 -29.30 12.95
C ARG A 42 9.87 -30.55 13.80
N ALA A 43 9.60 -30.47 15.10
CA ALA A 43 9.82 -31.55 16.06
C ALA A 43 11.25 -32.14 15.96
N PHE A 44 12.24 -31.28 15.70
CA PHE A 44 13.65 -31.64 15.55
C PHE A 44 13.94 -32.67 14.45
N ALA A 45 13.14 -32.68 13.37
CA ALA A 45 13.46 -33.46 12.17
C ALA A 45 14.85 -33.13 11.57
N GLU A 46 15.37 -31.93 11.87
CA GLU A 46 16.76 -31.52 11.66
C GLU A 46 17.30 -30.97 12.98
N ASP A 47 18.56 -31.26 13.31
CA ASP A 47 19.20 -30.71 14.51
C ASP A 47 19.49 -29.20 14.38
N ALA A 48 19.47 -28.48 15.50
CA ALA A 48 19.65 -27.04 15.53
C ALA A 48 21.00 -26.58 14.92
N ALA A 49 22.06 -27.38 15.04
CA ALA A 49 23.37 -27.02 14.47
C ALA A 49 23.36 -27.14 12.92
N SER A 50 22.65 -28.13 12.36
CA SER A 50 22.41 -28.22 10.92
C SER A 50 21.60 -27.05 10.39
N VAL A 51 20.55 -26.64 11.11
CA VAL A 51 19.78 -25.44 10.80
C VAL A 51 20.71 -24.21 10.83
N GLU A 52 21.48 -24.02 11.90
CA GLU A 52 22.39 -22.89 12.04
C GLU A 52 23.39 -22.79 10.89
N ARG A 53 23.99 -23.91 10.45
CA ARG A 53 24.87 -23.94 9.26
C ARG A 53 24.12 -23.51 8.00
N GLY A 54 22.86 -23.90 7.84
CA GLY A 54 21.99 -23.45 6.76
C GLY A 54 21.77 -21.94 6.79
N LEU A 55 21.48 -21.38 7.96
CA LEU A 55 21.27 -19.95 8.15
C LEU A 55 22.55 -19.14 7.89
N ARG A 56 23.72 -19.63 8.31
CA ARG A 56 25.01 -18.99 8.00
C ARG A 56 25.28 -18.91 6.50
N ARG A 57 24.91 -19.96 5.74
CA ARG A 57 24.98 -19.91 4.27
C ARG A 57 23.99 -18.93 3.67
N LEU A 58 22.75 -18.90 4.19
CA LEU A 58 21.70 -17.97 3.75
C LEU A 58 22.15 -16.51 3.91
N ARG A 59 22.78 -16.17 5.05
CA ARG A 59 23.34 -14.84 5.32
C ARG A 59 24.25 -14.31 4.21
N GLY A 60 25.05 -15.18 3.60
CA GLY A 60 25.97 -14.82 2.52
C GLY A 60 25.33 -14.75 1.13
N ARG A 61 24.01 -14.95 0.98
CA ARG A 61 23.35 -15.00 -0.33
C ARG A 61 22.98 -13.63 -0.90
N GLY A 62 23.08 -12.56 -0.13
CA GLY A 62 22.61 -11.22 -0.55
C GLY A 62 21.13 -11.29 -0.92
N ASN A 63 20.76 -10.80 -2.12
CA ASN A 63 19.40 -10.92 -2.65
C ASN A 63 19.21 -12.11 -3.63
N LYS A 64 20.04 -13.16 -3.57
CA LYS A 64 19.75 -14.40 -4.33
C LYS A 64 18.60 -15.16 -3.67
N ASP A 65 18.02 -16.10 -4.43
CA ASP A 65 16.95 -17.00 -3.95
C ASP A 65 17.27 -17.56 -2.55
N GLY A 66 16.35 -17.46 -1.59
CA GLY A 66 16.56 -17.92 -0.21
C GLY A 66 16.48 -19.43 -0.03
N GLY A 67 15.94 -20.12 -1.03
CA GLY A 67 15.66 -21.55 -1.02
C GLY A 67 14.82 -21.97 0.18
N VAL A 68 15.00 -23.23 0.59
CA VAL A 68 14.23 -23.83 1.68
C VAL A 68 14.39 -23.08 3.01
N TRP A 69 15.58 -22.53 3.29
CA TRP A 69 15.82 -21.82 4.56
C TRP A 69 15.17 -20.43 4.58
N GLY A 70 15.24 -19.68 3.48
CA GLY A 70 14.56 -18.38 3.37
C GLY A 70 13.04 -18.52 3.50
N GLN A 71 12.45 -19.47 2.77
CA GLN A 71 11.01 -19.75 2.84
C GLN A 71 10.56 -20.16 4.24
N ARG A 72 11.35 -20.98 4.94
CA ARG A 72 11.04 -21.40 6.32
C ARG A 72 11.09 -20.23 7.30
N LEU A 73 12.09 -19.37 7.19
CA LEU A 73 12.17 -18.18 8.04
C LEU A 73 10.99 -17.25 7.81
N LEU A 74 10.71 -16.90 6.56
CA LEU A 74 9.60 -15.99 6.22
C LEU A 74 8.26 -16.54 6.70
N ARG A 75 8.03 -17.86 6.58
CA ARG A 75 6.81 -18.51 7.11
C ARG A 75 6.76 -18.49 8.64
N CYS A 76 7.89 -18.62 9.30
CA CYS A 76 7.95 -18.75 10.76
C CYS A 76 7.92 -17.39 11.47
N PHE A 77 8.57 -16.39 10.89
CA PHE A 77 8.82 -15.09 11.53
C PHE A 77 8.22 -13.91 10.79
N GLY A 78 7.79 -14.06 9.54
CA GLY A 78 7.40 -12.94 8.69
C GLY A 78 8.59 -12.04 8.35
N LEU A 79 8.29 -10.79 8.01
CA LEU A 79 9.29 -9.72 7.85
C LEU A 79 9.42 -8.91 9.14
N PRO A 80 10.59 -8.30 9.43
CA PRO A 80 10.71 -7.34 10.51
C PRO A 80 9.71 -6.19 10.34
N GLY A 81 9.10 -5.74 11.44
CA GLY A 81 8.01 -4.76 11.41
C GLY A 81 8.34 -3.50 10.61
N ALA A 82 9.49 -2.89 10.87
CA ALA A 82 9.94 -1.68 10.15
C ALA A 82 10.10 -1.88 8.63
N VAL A 83 10.49 -3.08 8.21
CA VAL A 83 10.61 -3.44 6.79
C VAL A 83 9.24 -3.62 6.15
N ALA A 84 8.34 -4.34 6.83
CA ALA A 84 6.97 -4.53 6.40
C ALA A 84 6.23 -3.19 6.28
N ASP A 85 6.34 -2.32 7.29
CA ASP A 85 5.74 -0.98 7.28
C ASP A 85 6.31 -0.11 6.16
N ARG A 86 7.62 -0.22 5.85
CA ARG A 86 8.24 0.53 4.76
C ARG A 86 7.72 0.11 3.39
N VAL A 87 7.64 -1.19 3.10
CA VAL A 87 7.12 -1.67 1.80
C VAL A 87 5.63 -1.35 1.65
N ARG A 88 4.86 -1.50 2.73
CA ARG A 88 3.44 -1.10 2.79
C ARG A 88 3.27 0.38 2.50
N TRP A 89 4.06 1.24 3.15
CA TRP A 89 4.01 2.69 2.93
C TRP A 89 4.24 3.08 1.46
N MET A 90 5.10 2.36 0.74
CA MET A 90 5.33 2.61 -0.70
C MET A 90 4.21 2.05 -1.60
N GLY A 91 3.47 1.03 -1.14
CA GLY A 91 2.39 0.41 -1.90
C GLY A 91 1.02 1.05 -1.72
N GLN A 92 0.83 1.79 -0.64
CA GLN A 92 -0.45 2.43 -0.31
C GLN A 92 -0.67 3.75 -1.06
N TYR A 93 -1.84 3.90 -1.68
CA TYR A 93 -2.22 5.13 -2.39
C TYR A 93 -2.31 6.37 -1.49
N HIS A 94 -2.72 6.16 -0.24
CA HIS A 94 -3.04 7.24 0.69
C HIS A 94 -1.82 7.78 1.47
N THR A 95 -0.61 7.35 1.10
CA THR A 95 0.63 7.84 1.72
C THR A 95 1.29 8.92 0.86
N ARG A 96 2.23 9.64 1.50
CA ARG A 96 3.07 10.65 0.83
C ARG A 96 4.02 10.05 -0.21
N PHE A 97 4.18 8.73 -0.28
CA PHE A 97 4.99 8.11 -1.34
C PHE A 97 4.41 8.39 -2.73
N THR A 98 3.08 8.39 -2.85
CA THR A 98 2.37 8.69 -4.10
C THR A 98 2.60 10.13 -4.59
N ASP A 99 2.99 11.04 -3.69
CA ASP A 99 3.28 12.44 -4.00
C ASP A 99 4.73 12.68 -4.47
N LEU A 100 5.63 11.70 -4.31
CA LEU A 100 7.02 11.82 -4.78
C LEU A 100 7.09 11.86 -6.31
N PRO A 101 8.08 12.55 -6.92
CA PRO A 101 8.33 12.46 -8.36
C PRO A 101 8.43 11.01 -8.84
N ALA A 102 7.87 10.72 -10.01
CA ALA A 102 7.77 9.35 -10.52
C ALA A 102 9.15 8.67 -10.72
N SER A 103 10.20 9.43 -11.02
CA SER A 103 11.58 8.93 -11.11
C SER A 103 12.12 8.51 -9.73
N LEU A 104 11.92 9.36 -8.71
CA LEU A 104 12.36 9.06 -7.35
C LEU A 104 11.60 7.88 -6.75
N ALA A 105 10.28 7.79 -6.99
CA ALA A 105 9.49 6.64 -6.55
C ALA A 105 9.99 5.33 -7.17
N GLU A 106 10.39 5.35 -8.45
CA GLU A 106 10.97 4.18 -9.12
C GLU A 106 12.29 3.76 -8.48
N GLU A 107 13.20 4.71 -8.27
CA GLU A 107 14.50 4.47 -7.63
C GLU A 107 14.34 3.89 -6.22
N LEU A 108 13.36 4.38 -5.46
CA LEU A 108 13.08 3.89 -4.10
C LEU A 108 12.42 2.51 -4.08
N LEU A 109 11.64 2.14 -5.10
CA LEU A 109 10.97 0.84 -5.20
C LEU A 109 11.88 -0.27 -5.72
N GLN A 110 12.79 0.06 -6.65
CA GLN A 110 13.62 -0.92 -7.35
C GLN A 110 14.41 -1.87 -6.43
N PRO A 111 14.98 -1.43 -5.29
CA PRO A 111 15.70 -2.30 -4.37
C PRO A 111 14.83 -3.40 -3.74
N TRP A 112 13.51 -3.21 -3.66
CA TRP A 112 12.60 -4.06 -2.89
C TRP A 112 11.97 -5.19 -3.68
N ASP A 113 12.10 -5.20 -5.02
CA ASP A 113 11.63 -6.31 -5.86
C ASP A 113 12.68 -7.43 -5.97
N ARG A 114 13.24 -7.82 -4.82
CA ARG A 114 14.27 -8.86 -4.68
C ARG A 114 14.10 -9.60 -3.35
N PRO A 115 14.66 -10.81 -3.19
CA PRO A 115 14.68 -11.51 -1.92
C PRO A 115 15.36 -10.68 -0.82
N PRO A 116 14.86 -10.74 0.43
CA PRO A 116 13.80 -11.62 0.93
C PRO A 116 12.38 -11.13 0.63
N ILE A 117 12.19 -9.87 0.24
CA ILE A 117 10.86 -9.28 0.05
C ILE A 117 10.10 -9.97 -1.07
N SER A 118 10.75 -10.20 -2.22
CA SER A 118 10.08 -10.83 -3.38
C SER A 118 9.67 -12.30 -3.15
N GLU A 119 10.16 -12.92 -2.07
CA GLU A 119 9.78 -14.28 -1.66
C GLU A 119 8.75 -14.28 -0.52
N SER A 120 8.30 -13.10 -0.08
CA SER A 120 7.32 -12.92 0.98
C SER A 120 5.96 -12.45 0.42
N PRO A 121 4.85 -12.70 1.14
CA PRO A 121 3.55 -12.12 0.77
C PRO A 121 3.56 -10.58 0.70
N ALA A 122 4.45 -9.92 1.44
CA ALA A 122 4.58 -8.46 1.43
C ALA A 122 5.04 -7.88 0.07
N ARG A 123 5.54 -8.72 -0.85
CA ARG A 123 5.81 -8.32 -2.24
C ARG A 123 4.60 -7.68 -2.91
N ILE A 124 3.37 -8.04 -2.51
CA ILE A 124 2.15 -7.41 -3.03
C ILE A 124 2.21 -5.88 -2.93
N TRP A 125 2.74 -5.31 -1.85
CA TRP A 125 2.86 -3.87 -1.69
C TRP A 125 3.86 -3.24 -2.68
N VAL A 126 4.96 -3.94 -2.97
CA VAL A 126 5.91 -3.51 -4.01
C VAL A 126 5.24 -3.51 -5.38
N LEU A 127 4.46 -4.54 -5.70
CA LEU A 127 3.71 -4.63 -6.95
C LEU A 127 2.64 -3.53 -7.06
N LEU A 128 1.93 -3.22 -5.98
CA LEU A 128 0.96 -2.12 -5.93
C LEU A 128 1.64 -0.76 -6.12
N GLY A 129 2.80 -0.54 -5.51
CA GLY A 129 3.61 0.66 -5.74
C GLY A 129 4.05 0.80 -7.20
N ARG A 130 4.48 -0.31 -7.83
CA ARG A 130 4.84 -0.35 -9.25
C ARG A 130 3.63 -0.13 -10.17
N ALA A 131 2.47 -0.69 -9.84
CA ALA A 131 1.24 -0.48 -10.59
C ALA A 131 0.80 0.99 -10.51
N SER A 132 0.82 1.60 -9.33
CA SER A 132 0.58 3.03 -9.14
C SER A 132 1.53 3.89 -9.99
N LEU A 133 2.83 3.56 -10.00
CA LEU A 133 3.81 4.25 -10.83
C LEU A 133 3.51 4.12 -12.34
N ALA A 134 3.17 2.92 -12.81
CA ALA A 134 2.78 2.68 -14.20
C ALA A 134 1.56 3.54 -14.58
N LEU A 135 0.52 3.56 -13.75
CA LEU A 135 -0.68 4.38 -13.96
C LEU A 135 -0.36 5.89 -14.01
N ARG A 136 0.51 6.37 -13.11
CA ARG A 136 0.97 7.78 -13.10
C ARG A 136 1.73 8.15 -14.38
N ARG A 137 2.45 7.20 -14.97
CA ARG A 137 3.14 7.33 -16.25
C ARG A 137 2.24 7.04 -17.46
N ARG A 138 0.96 6.74 -17.24
CA ARG A 138 -0.01 6.32 -18.27
C ARG A 138 0.47 5.09 -19.05
N GLN A 139 1.14 4.18 -18.36
CA GLN A 139 1.61 2.88 -18.86
C GLN A 139 0.64 1.77 -18.44
N ASP A 140 0.75 0.63 -19.10
CA ASP A 140 -0.06 -0.55 -18.77
C ASP A 140 0.37 -1.18 -17.44
N ALA A 141 -0.56 -1.30 -16.50
CA ALA A 141 -0.34 -1.90 -15.18
C ALA A 141 -0.86 -3.34 -15.08
N ARG A 142 -1.54 -3.88 -16.11
CA ARG A 142 -2.28 -5.15 -16.03
C ARG A 142 -1.39 -6.33 -15.66
N ALA A 143 -0.25 -6.50 -16.33
CA ALA A 143 0.69 -7.59 -16.03
C ALA A 143 1.28 -7.52 -14.59
N ILE A 144 1.36 -6.32 -14.00
CA ILE A 144 1.80 -6.12 -12.61
C ILE A 144 0.67 -6.54 -11.65
N LEU A 145 -0.56 -6.14 -11.97
CA LEU A 145 -1.74 -6.48 -11.18
C LEU A 145 -2.05 -7.98 -11.23
N GLU A 146 -1.85 -8.66 -12.37
CA GLU A 146 -1.94 -10.11 -12.48
C GLU A 146 -0.98 -10.82 -11.53
N GLN A 147 0.26 -10.35 -11.42
CA GLN A 147 1.23 -10.88 -10.44
C GLN A 147 0.79 -10.61 -9.00
N ALA A 148 0.21 -9.44 -8.71
CA ALA A 148 -0.29 -9.11 -7.39
C ALA A 148 -1.48 -9.99 -6.98
N THR A 149 -2.37 -10.33 -7.93
CA THR A 149 -3.49 -11.25 -7.72
C THR A 149 -3.02 -12.63 -7.27
N LEU A 150 -1.92 -13.15 -7.82
CA LEU A 150 -1.36 -14.44 -7.41
C LEU A 150 -0.92 -14.47 -5.94
N LEU A 151 -0.62 -13.30 -5.35
CA LEU A 151 -0.22 -13.17 -3.95
C LEU A 151 -1.39 -12.85 -3.00
N ALA A 152 -2.54 -12.44 -3.54
CA ALA A 152 -3.65 -11.90 -2.75
C ALA A 152 -4.17 -12.87 -1.67
N ALA A 153 -4.17 -14.18 -1.95
CA ALA A 153 -4.63 -15.20 -1.00
C ALA A 153 -3.75 -15.34 0.25
N GLN A 154 -2.49 -14.88 0.19
CA GLN A 154 -1.55 -14.91 1.31
C GLN A 154 -1.29 -13.51 1.91
N ALA A 155 -1.89 -12.49 1.31
CA ALA A 155 -1.70 -11.10 1.70
C ALA A 155 -2.68 -10.69 2.78
N GLU A 156 -2.29 -9.69 3.56
CA GLU A 156 -3.18 -9.04 4.52
C GLU A 156 -4.38 -8.37 3.85
N VAL A 157 -5.47 -8.22 4.59
CA VAL A 157 -6.76 -7.68 4.08
C VAL A 157 -6.59 -6.28 3.47
N ALA A 158 -5.78 -5.43 4.09
CA ALA A 158 -5.49 -4.08 3.57
C ALA A 158 -4.90 -4.11 2.15
N ALA A 159 -3.99 -5.06 1.87
CA ALA A 159 -3.38 -5.21 0.55
C ALA A 159 -4.38 -5.76 -0.48
N ARG A 160 -5.27 -6.66 -0.06
CA ARG A 160 -6.34 -7.20 -0.91
C ARG A 160 -7.33 -6.10 -1.31
N ILE A 161 -7.73 -5.23 -0.38
CA ILE A 161 -8.59 -4.08 -0.68
C ILE A 161 -7.87 -3.08 -1.60
N GLU A 162 -6.61 -2.74 -1.30
CA GLU A 162 -5.81 -1.85 -2.16
C GLU A 162 -5.71 -2.40 -3.59
N LEU A 163 -5.43 -3.70 -3.75
CA LEU A 163 -5.39 -4.37 -5.04
C LEU A 163 -6.71 -4.23 -5.80
N ALA A 164 -7.83 -4.55 -5.15
CA ALA A 164 -9.15 -4.46 -5.74
C ALA A 164 -9.48 -3.02 -6.18
N LEU A 165 -9.15 -2.01 -5.37
CA LEU A 165 -9.34 -0.60 -5.73
C LEU A 165 -8.47 -0.15 -6.90
N VAL A 166 -7.24 -0.64 -7.02
CA VAL A 166 -6.36 -0.33 -8.16
C VAL A 166 -6.82 -1.06 -9.42
N GLN A 167 -7.30 -2.30 -9.30
CA GLN A 167 -7.91 -3.05 -10.40
C GLN A 167 -9.15 -2.33 -10.92
N ALA A 168 -10.08 -1.95 -10.04
CA ALA A 168 -11.26 -1.18 -10.41
C ALA A 168 -10.90 0.07 -11.21
N PHE A 169 -9.95 0.87 -10.73
CA PHE A 169 -9.47 2.05 -11.43
C PHE A 169 -8.84 1.74 -12.79
N THR A 170 -8.06 0.66 -12.89
CA THR A 170 -7.36 0.26 -14.12
C THR A 170 -8.34 -0.21 -15.19
N TRP A 171 -9.35 -0.99 -14.80
CA TRP A 171 -10.33 -1.59 -15.71
C TRP A 171 -11.49 -0.66 -16.06
N GLU A 172 -11.73 0.41 -15.29
CA GLU A 172 -12.86 1.36 -15.44
C GLU A 172 -13.11 1.81 -16.89
N ARG A 173 -12.04 1.99 -17.69
CA ARG A 173 -12.12 2.47 -19.08
C ARG A 173 -11.97 1.37 -20.13
N VAL A 174 -11.70 0.14 -19.73
CA VAL A 174 -11.37 -0.98 -20.61
C VAL A 174 -12.48 -2.02 -20.56
N ASP A 175 -12.81 -2.48 -19.35
CA ASP A 175 -13.85 -3.46 -19.10
C ASP A 175 -14.57 -3.08 -17.80
N ARG A 176 -15.79 -2.56 -17.97
CA ARG A 176 -16.59 -2.07 -16.85
C ARG A 176 -17.01 -3.20 -15.92
N ALA A 177 -17.29 -4.39 -16.45
CA ALA A 177 -17.75 -5.52 -15.63
C ALA A 177 -16.63 -5.96 -14.67
N VAL A 178 -15.39 -6.00 -15.15
CA VAL A 178 -14.21 -6.31 -14.31
C VAL A 178 -13.98 -5.21 -13.26
N ALA A 179 -14.21 -3.95 -13.62
CA ALA A 179 -14.09 -2.85 -12.65
C ALA A 179 -15.16 -2.93 -11.55
N ASP A 180 -16.38 -3.33 -11.91
CA ASP A 180 -17.49 -3.53 -10.98
C ASP A 180 -17.22 -4.71 -10.04
N GLU A 181 -16.79 -5.86 -10.56
CA GLU A 181 -16.40 -7.03 -9.77
C GLU A 181 -15.30 -6.69 -8.75
N ALA A 182 -14.29 -5.92 -9.16
CA ALA A 182 -13.22 -5.48 -8.26
C ALA A 182 -13.73 -4.54 -7.16
N LEU A 183 -14.68 -3.64 -7.44
CA LEU A 183 -15.29 -2.80 -6.41
C LEU A 183 -16.19 -3.56 -5.44
N ASP A 184 -16.91 -4.56 -5.94
CA ASP A 184 -17.73 -5.46 -5.12
C ASP A 184 -16.83 -6.31 -4.22
N GLN A 185 -15.71 -6.81 -4.75
CA GLN A 185 -14.70 -7.51 -3.97
C GLN A 185 -14.13 -6.63 -2.85
N ALA A 186 -13.77 -5.37 -3.14
CA ALA A 186 -13.31 -4.43 -2.12
C ALA A 186 -14.39 -4.20 -1.03
N GLY A 187 -15.67 -4.11 -1.44
CA GLY A 187 -16.82 -3.99 -0.53
C GLY A 187 -16.95 -5.19 0.41
N ALA A 188 -16.94 -6.39 -0.14
CA ALA A 188 -17.06 -7.64 0.62
C ALA A 188 -15.93 -7.79 1.66
N LEU A 189 -14.71 -7.35 1.34
CA LEU A 189 -13.57 -7.36 2.27
C LEU A 189 -13.75 -6.43 3.48
N PHE A 190 -14.55 -5.37 3.37
CA PHE A 190 -14.87 -4.52 4.53
C PHE A 190 -15.86 -5.18 5.48
N GLU A 191 -16.73 -6.05 4.96
CA GLU A 191 -17.80 -6.76 5.66
C GLU A 191 -17.34 -8.12 6.22
N GLU A 192 -16.16 -8.60 5.82
CA GLU A 192 -15.55 -9.83 6.31
C GLU A 192 -15.23 -9.72 7.80
N ASP A 193 -16.19 -10.15 8.64
CA ASP A 193 -16.06 -10.29 10.09
C ASP A 193 -15.25 -11.56 10.39
N SER A 194 -13.93 -11.45 10.28
CA SER A 194 -12.99 -12.49 10.70
C SER A 194 -12.17 -11.99 11.90
N PRO A 195 -11.99 -12.80 12.95
CA PRO A 195 -11.08 -12.49 14.05
C PRO A 195 -9.61 -12.36 13.60
N GLU A 196 -9.29 -12.73 12.36
CA GLU A 196 -7.98 -12.55 11.71
C GLU A 196 -7.90 -11.26 10.85
N THR A 197 -8.99 -10.48 10.75
CA THR A 197 -9.02 -9.22 10.00
C THR A 197 -8.24 -8.14 10.76
N ASP A 198 -6.91 -8.19 10.73
CA ASP A 198 -6.01 -7.15 11.25
C ASP A 198 -5.99 -5.91 10.34
N LEU A 199 -7.18 -5.36 10.06
CA LEU A 199 -7.32 -4.10 9.35
C LEU A 199 -7.34 -2.96 10.37
N ARG A 200 -6.18 -2.30 10.54
CA ARG A 200 -6.03 -1.11 11.37
C ARG A 200 -7.10 -0.08 11.03
N GLU A 201 -7.65 0.59 12.05
CA GLU A 201 -8.75 1.54 11.90
C GLU A 201 -8.44 2.67 10.90
N ASP A 202 -7.22 3.21 10.96
CA ASP A 202 -6.77 4.26 10.04
C ASP A 202 -6.74 3.78 8.58
N ASP A 203 -6.27 2.56 8.35
CA ASP A 203 -6.23 1.95 7.03
C ASP A 203 -7.65 1.68 6.52
N ARG A 204 -8.54 1.18 7.39
CA ARG A 204 -9.95 0.98 7.08
C ARG A 204 -10.58 2.29 6.60
N ALA A 205 -10.42 3.37 7.35
CA ALA A 205 -11.00 4.67 6.99
C ALA A 205 -10.43 5.21 5.67
N CYS A 206 -9.11 5.09 5.43
CA CYS A 206 -8.49 5.57 4.20
C CYS A 206 -8.89 4.74 2.97
N LEU A 207 -8.93 3.41 3.08
CA LEU A 207 -9.36 2.52 2.01
C LEU A 207 -10.86 2.69 1.73
N PHE A 208 -11.68 2.80 2.77
CA PHE A 208 -13.12 3.05 2.63
C PHE A 208 -13.40 4.38 1.94
N ALA A 209 -12.66 5.44 2.29
CA ALA A 209 -12.77 6.73 1.60
C ALA A 209 -12.45 6.62 0.09
N ARG A 210 -11.51 5.76 -0.31
CA ARG A 210 -11.22 5.51 -1.74
C ARG A 210 -12.30 4.70 -2.42
N TRP A 211 -12.83 3.68 -1.75
CA TRP A 211 -13.96 2.90 -2.26
C TRP A 211 -15.19 3.80 -2.50
N ILE A 212 -15.52 4.65 -1.53
CA ILE A 212 -16.58 5.67 -1.66
C ILE A 212 -16.30 6.62 -2.82
N ASP A 213 -15.08 7.13 -2.96
CA ASP A 213 -14.72 8.05 -4.05
C ASP A 213 -14.91 7.43 -5.43
N GLN A 214 -14.56 6.15 -5.62
CA GLN A 214 -14.76 5.46 -6.91
C GLN A 214 -16.25 5.27 -7.25
N HIS A 215 -17.08 4.91 -6.27
CA HIS A 215 -18.54 4.85 -6.45
C HIS A 215 -19.16 6.22 -6.70
N ALA A 216 -18.82 7.22 -5.88
CA ALA A 216 -19.34 8.57 -6.00
C ALA A 216 -18.87 9.27 -7.28
N TYR A 217 -17.69 8.94 -7.81
CA TYR A 217 -17.23 9.44 -9.10
C TYR A 217 -18.17 9.02 -10.24
N ARG A 218 -18.67 7.78 -10.22
CA ARG A 218 -19.61 7.25 -11.22
C ARG A 218 -20.96 7.95 -11.17
N LEU A 219 -21.41 8.36 -9.99
CA LEU A 219 -22.62 9.18 -9.83
C LEU A 219 -22.40 10.62 -10.31
N ASN A 220 -21.25 11.22 -10.00
CA ASN A 220 -20.93 12.59 -10.41
C ASN A 220 -20.61 12.74 -11.90
N LYS A 221 -20.12 11.68 -12.53
CA LYS A 221 -19.68 11.66 -13.94
C LYS A 221 -20.06 10.32 -14.58
N PRO A 222 -21.37 10.06 -14.76
CA PRO A 222 -21.82 8.82 -15.37
C PRO A 222 -21.38 8.76 -16.83
N THR A 223 -21.16 7.54 -17.33
CA THR A 223 -20.90 7.30 -18.76
C THR A 223 -22.17 7.45 -19.60
N VAL A 224 -23.33 7.21 -19.00
CA VAL A 224 -24.66 7.31 -19.61
C VAL A 224 -25.63 7.90 -18.60
N GLY A 225 -26.45 8.86 -19.03
CA GLY A 225 -27.47 9.51 -18.20
C GLY A 225 -26.98 10.79 -17.52
N GLU A 226 -27.86 11.39 -16.72
CA GLU A 226 -27.59 12.62 -15.97
C GLU A 226 -26.80 12.33 -14.69
N PRO A 227 -25.87 13.21 -14.27
CA PRO A 227 -25.19 13.10 -12.99
C PRO A 227 -26.14 13.09 -11.78
N ASP A 228 -25.86 12.23 -10.80
CA ASP A 228 -26.52 12.20 -9.50
C ASP A 228 -25.60 12.76 -8.40
N HIS A 229 -25.56 14.08 -8.30
CA HIS A 229 -24.76 14.77 -7.29
C HIS A 229 -25.29 14.56 -5.85
N HIS A 230 -26.60 14.38 -5.69
CA HIS A 230 -27.19 14.12 -4.37
C HIS A 230 -26.81 12.73 -3.85
N GLY A 231 -26.86 11.70 -4.71
CA GLY A 231 -26.36 10.37 -4.40
C GLY A 231 -24.86 10.37 -4.09
N ALA A 232 -24.06 11.12 -4.84
CA ALA A 232 -22.64 11.28 -4.53
C ALA A 232 -22.40 11.91 -3.14
N ILE A 233 -23.15 12.95 -2.77
CA ILE A 233 -23.10 13.57 -1.43
C ILE A 233 -23.47 12.54 -0.35
N ALA A 234 -24.52 11.74 -0.57
CA ALA A 234 -24.92 10.70 0.37
C ALA A 234 -23.81 9.67 0.59
N LEU A 235 -23.07 9.30 -0.45
CA LEU A 235 -21.91 8.42 -0.34
C LEU A 235 -20.77 9.08 0.45
N TYR A 236 -20.36 10.31 0.11
CA TYR A 236 -19.26 10.97 0.81
C TYR A 236 -19.55 11.21 2.30
N ARG A 237 -20.81 11.44 2.68
CA ARG A 237 -21.22 11.56 4.10
C ARG A 237 -20.98 10.30 4.93
N ARG A 238 -20.82 9.13 4.30
CA ARG A 238 -20.48 7.88 5.00
C ARG A 238 -19.01 7.86 5.45
N ILE A 239 -18.15 8.71 4.90
CA ILE A 239 -16.76 8.83 5.35
C ILE A 239 -16.75 9.59 6.69
N PRO A 240 -16.08 9.06 7.74
CA PRO A 240 -16.01 9.71 9.05
C PRO A 240 -15.45 11.13 8.99
N GLU A 241 -16.03 12.05 9.76
CA GLU A 241 -15.59 13.46 9.85
C GLU A 241 -14.29 13.63 10.64
N ASP A 242 -14.07 12.74 11.59
CA ASP A 242 -12.97 12.69 12.56
C ASP A 242 -11.92 11.62 12.21
N GLY A 243 -12.02 11.00 11.03
CA GLY A 243 -11.07 9.99 10.58
C GLY A 243 -9.68 10.53 10.25
N PRO A 244 -8.76 9.69 9.75
CA PRO A 244 -7.44 10.11 9.30
C PRO A 244 -7.51 11.23 8.27
N LEU A 245 -6.49 12.10 8.27
CA LEU A 245 -6.47 13.31 7.44
C LEU A 245 -6.67 13.03 5.94
N PHE A 246 -6.19 11.90 5.43
CA PHE A 246 -6.47 11.49 4.05
C PHE A 246 -7.97 11.25 3.80
N ALA A 247 -8.63 10.50 4.67
CA ALA A 247 -10.06 10.20 4.57
C ALA A 247 -10.90 11.49 4.67
N ARG A 248 -10.58 12.35 5.64
CA ARG A 248 -11.18 13.69 5.79
C ARG A 248 -11.01 14.51 4.52
N CYS A 249 -9.79 14.60 3.99
CA CYS A 249 -9.55 15.36 2.77
C CYS A 249 -10.34 14.80 1.56
N ARG A 250 -10.45 13.47 1.43
CA ARG A 250 -11.27 12.85 0.37
C ARG A 250 -12.75 13.18 0.52
N ARG A 251 -13.28 13.09 1.74
CA ARG A 251 -14.65 13.48 2.08
C ARG A 251 -14.93 14.92 1.67
N GLU A 252 -14.12 15.86 2.15
CA GLU A 252 -14.33 17.29 1.93
C GLU A 252 -14.25 17.65 0.45
N ASN A 253 -13.26 17.13 -0.29
CA ASN A 253 -13.18 17.37 -1.74
C ASN A 253 -14.40 16.81 -2.48
N GLY A 254 -14.86 15.61 -2.11
CA GLY A 254 -16.01 14.97 -2.73
C GLY A 254 -17.31 15.73 -2.51
N LEU A 255 -17.56 16.13 -1.25
CA LEU A 255 -18.70 16.96 -0.88
C LEU A 255 -18.65 18.31 -1.58
N GLY A 256 -17.52 19.01 -1.50
CA GLY A 256 -17.40 20.34 -2.09
C GLY A 256 -17.58 20.33 -3.61
N TRP A 257 -17.04 19.32 -4.30
CA TRP A 257 -17.27 19.15 -5.73
C TRP A 257 -18.77 18.92 -6.01
N ALA A 258 -19.43 17.93 -5.41
CA ALA A 258 -20.85 17.71 -5.68
C ALA A 258 -21.75 18.94 -5.37
N ARG A 259 -21.46 19.66 -4.27
CA ARG A 259 -22.12 20.93 -3.91
C ARG A 259 -21.92 22.02 -4.96
N LEU A 260 -20.70 22.15 -5.50
CA LEU A 260 -20.41 23.12 -6.55
C LEU A 260 -21.28 22.87 -7.80
N ARG A 261 -21.49 21.61 -8.20
CA ARG A 261 -22.34 21.33 -9.37
C ARG A 261 -23.83 21.56 -9.14
N LEU A 262 -24.28 21.49 -7.90
CA LEU A 262 -25.63 21.86 -7.51
C LEU A 262 -25.82 23.39 -7.42
N GLY A 263 -24.78 24.19 -7.68
CA GLY A 263 -24.81 25.65 -7.57
C GLY A 263 -24.69 26.17 -6.14
N GLU A 264 -24.35 25.30 -5.18
CA GLU A 264 -24.25 25.63 -3.76
C GLU A 264 -22.84 26.17 -3.41
N GLY A 265 -22.44 27.27 -4.05
CA GLY A 265 -21.07 27.80 -4.03
C GLY A 265 -20.48 28.05 -2.64
N GLU A 266 -21.26 28.58 -1.70
CA GLU A 266 -20.78 28.82 -0.33
C GLU A 266 -20.46 27.51 0.41
N GLN A 267 -21.31 26.49 0.27
CA GLN A 267 -21.07 25.17 0.87
C GLN A 267 -19.88 24.49 0.20
N ALA A 268 -19.77 24.60 -1.14
CA ALA A 268 -18.62 24.09 -1.88
C ALA A 268 -17.31 24.72 -1.40
N ARG A 269 -17.29 26.03 -1.20
CA ARG A 269 -16.13 26.78 -0.69
C ARG A 269 -15.74 26.34 0.72
N ALA A 270 -16.71 26.16 1.63
CA ALA A 270 -16.45 25.70 2.98
C ALA A 270 -15.76 24.31 2.98
N HIS A 271 -16.29 23.38 2.21
CA HIS A 271 -15.68 22.05 2.02
C HIS A 271 -14.29 22.14 1.38
N ALA A 272 -14.10 23.00 0.37
CA ALA A 272 -12.79 23.18 -0.26
C ALA A 272 -11.73 23.69 0.74
N LEU A 273 -12.08 24.65 1.60
CA LEU A 273 -11.20 25.15 2.66
C LEU A 273 -10.82 24.06 3.67
N ALA A 274 -11.80 23.30 4.16
CA ALA A 274 -11.56 22.17 5.06
C ALA A 274 -10.66 21.10 4.39
N GLY A 275 -10.85 20.85 3.10
CA GLY A 275 -10.00 19.96 2.31
C GLY A 275 -8.56 20.46 2.18
N VAL A 276 -8.34 21.78 2.02
CA VAL A 276 -7.01 22.40 1.96
C VAL A 276 -6.29 22.26 3.31
N GLU A 277 -6.98 22.50 4.41
CA GLU A 277 -6.44 22.36 5.78
C GLU A 277 -6.01 20.92 6.05
N ALA A 278 -6.94 19.96 5.90
CA ALA A 278 -6.65 18.54 6.12
C ALA A 278 -5.51 18.02 5.23
N ALA A 279 -5.44 18.46 3.96
CA ALA A 279 -4.34 18.10 3.07
C ALA A 279 -3.00 18.71 3.48
N GLY A 280 -3.03 19.94 4.00
CA GLY A 280 -1.88 20.64 4.54
C GLY A 280 -1.29 19.90 5.74
N ASP A 281 -2.14 19.54 6.70
CA ASP A 281 -1.75 18.79 7.89
C ASP A 281 -1.24 17.38 7.56
N ALA A 282 -1.83 16.73 6.54
CA ALA A 282 -1.37 15.43 6.06
C ALA A 282 -0.02 15.51 5.33
N GLY A 283 0.42 16.71 4.94
CA GLY A 283 1.55 16.92 4.04
C GLY A 283 1.33 16.29 2.65
N SER A 284 0.08 16.15 2.20
CA SER A 284 -0.23 15.56 0.88
C SER A 284 -0.36 16.63 -0.20
N LEU A 285 0.60 16.65 -1.12
CA LEU A 285 0.67 17.65 -2.18
C LEU A 285 -0.45 17.48 -3.20
N ARG A 286 -0.73 16.23 -3.61
CA ARG A 286 -1.80 15.94 -4.60
C ARG A 286 -3.17 16.31 -4.05
N MET A 287 -3.45 15.93 -2.80
CA MET A 287 -4.72 16.24 -2.16
C MET A 287 -4.90 17.75 -1.97
N ARG A 288 -3.82 18.46 -1.61
CA ARG A 288 -3.84 19.92 -1.48
C ARG A 288 -4.07 20.60 -2.81
N ALA A 289 -3.42 20.15 -3.88
CA ALA A 289 -3.65 20.67 -5.23
C ALA A 289 -5.12 20.45 -5.67
N MET A 290 -5.70 19.29 -5.37
CA MET A 290 -7.11 19.01 -5.67
C MET A 290 -8.07 19.96 -4.94
N ALA A 291 -7.84 20.17 -3.64
CA ALA A 291 -8.67 21.07 -2.82
C ALA A 291 -8.52 22.54 -3.23
N LEU A 292 -7.29 22.99 -3.57
CA LEU A 292 -7.04 24.33 -4.09
C LEU A 292 -7.71 24.56 -5.44
N ASN A 293 -7.69 23.56 -6.33
CA ASN A 293 -8.38 23.65 -7.62
C ASN A 293 -9.90 23.76 -7.45
N LEU A 294 -10.47 23.02 -6.49
CA LEU A 294 -11.88 23.15 -6.15
C LEU A 294 -12.20 24.53 -5.58
N LEU A 295 -11.35 25.03 -4.67
CA LEU A 295 -11.51 26.35 -4.06
C LEU A 295 -11.48 27.47 -5.10
N ALA A 296 -10.59 27.36 -6.10
CA ALA A 296 -10.50 28.32 -7.19
C ALA A 296 -11.71 28.29 -8.15
N ALA A 297 -12.50 27.23 -8.11
CA ALA A 297 -13.69 27.06 -8.95
C ALA A 297 -15.01 27.44 -8.25
N CYS A 298 -14.97 27.73 -6.94
CA CYS A 298 -16.10 28.21 -6.15
C CYS A 298 -16.25 29.73 -6.29
#